data_AF-B3RYK9-F1
#
_entry.id   AF-B3RYK9-F1
#
_cell.length_a   1.000
_cell.length_b   1.000
_cell.length_c   1.000
_cell.angle_alpha   90.00
_cell.angle_beta   90.00
_cell.angle_gamma   90.00
#
_symmetry.space_group_name_H-M   'P 1'
#
loop_
_entity.id
_entity.type
_entity.pdbx_description
1 polymer ?
#
loop_
_entity_poly.entity_id
_entity_poly.type
_entity_poly.pdbx_seq_one_letter_code
_entity_poly.pdbx_strand_id
1 'polypeptide(L)'
;LTSNEIHYMEINAFTGLNKLEKLNINDNRLEYIKPNTFNSTINLKELASTRPYLCCIVPAKITTCSPVPDLDSASSCENILVHTSLKLSVWIMAIAAFIGNILVIVTNRSNKMKKTSKSTELVFNSLALSDFLMSTYLIIIGVNDQIYNDRYAQYAEEWLKSPACIIASFLISTSSMMSVIMMLLISIDRYSITVNPFTASHVRFKRTKIALGLGWSVTCIYVAIPVIMSINQPADLRLYQFSFICSPSNLSHRFYATWTLSFVLIQLISWIITLVIYVLLLREVSKTRRSIRSNAQSRNGTIAIRLSLILVTDLAAWLPIYVISALGIIQGSINVFILQFAVILAIPLNSAINPYIY
;
A
#
# COMPACT_ATOMS: atom_id res chain seq x y z
N LEU A 1 3.82 -16.94 -30.83
CA LEU A 1 2.39 -16.73 -30.49
C LEU A 1 2.21 -15.44 -29.72
N THR A 2 2.87 -14.35 -30.13
CA THR A 2 2.84 -13.07 -29.41
C THR A 2 1.59 -12.26 -29.76
N SER A 3 0.99 -11.62 -28.76
CA SER A 3 -0.14 -10.68 -28.97
C SER A 3 -1.40 -11.32 -29.59
N ASN A 4 -1.79 -12.52 -29.16
CA ASN A 4 -2.94 -13.26 -29.70
C ASN A 4 -4.09 -13.43 -28.70
N GLU A 5 -4.15 -12.62 -27.63
CA GLU A 5 -5.18 -12.67 -26.58
C GLU A 5 -5.43 -14.09 -26.00
N ILE A 6 -4.42 -14.96 -25.98
CA ILE A 6 -4.59 -16.35 -25.52
C ILE A 6 -4.81 -16.35 -24.00
N HIS A 7 -5.95 -16.90 -23.55
CA HIS A 7 -6.31 -16.99 -22.13
C HIS A 7 -5.90 -18.30 -21.46
N TYR A 8 -5.95 -19.41 -22.20
CA TYR A 8 -5.61 -20.75 -21.72
C TYR A 8 -4.88 -21.54 -22.80
N MET A 9 -4.01 -22.45 -22.38
CA MET A 9 -3.40 -23.45 -23.27
C MET A 9 -3.89 -24.84 -22.88
N GLU A 10 -4.45 -25.55 -23.87
CA GLU A 10 -4.94 -26.92 -23.68
C GLU A 10 -3.81 -27.93 -23.53
N ILE A 11 -4.12 -29.03 -22.84
CA ILE A 11 -3.25 -30.21 -22.85
C ILE A 11 -3.10 -30.64 -24.31
N ASN A 12 -1.85 -30.83 -24.76
CA ASN A 12 -1.51 -31.19 -26.14
C ASN A 12 -1.61 -30.06 -27.20
N ALA A 13 -1.71 -28.79 -26.79
CA ALA A 13 -1.75 -27.66 -27.73
C ALA A 13 -0.57 -27.60 -28.73
N PHE A 14 0.56 -28.23 -28.40
CA PHE A 14 1.77 -28.26 -29.23
C PHE A 14 2.11 -29.66 -29.78
N THR A 15 1.16 -30.59 -29.77
CA THR A 15 1.40 -31.95 -30.28
C THR A 15 1.76 -31.94 -31.76
N GLY A 16 2.78 -32.71 -32.12
CA GLY A 16 3.35 -32.75 -33.47
C GLY A 16 4.46 -31.72 -33.73
N LEU A 17 4.64 -30.74 -32.85
CA LEU A 17 5.70 -29.73 -32.98
C LEU A 17 7.03 -30.20 -32.39
N ASN A 18 7.50 -31.37 -32.82
CA ASN A 18 8.70 -32.02 -32.27
C ASN A 18 9.99 -31.22 -32.52
N LYS A 19 10.01 -30.34 -33.53
CA LYS A 19 11.14 -29.45 -33.85
C LYS A 19 11.07 -28.08 -33.16
N LEU A 20 10.06 -27.82 -32.34
CA LEU A 20 9.92 -26.52 -31.67
C LEU A 20 10.98 -26.38 -30.57
N GLU A 21 11.91 -25.45 -30.76
CA GLU A 21 12.98 -25.17 -29.79
C GLU A 21 12.74 -23.92 -28.95
N LYS A 22 12.05 -22.94 -29.53
CA LYS A 22 11.78 -21.63 -28.93
C LYS A 22 10.29 -21.31 -29.03
N LEU A 23 9.69 -20.91 -27.92
CA LEU A 23 8.29 -20.51 -27.87
C LEU A 23 8.17 -19.12 -27.23
N ASN A 24 7.65 -18.17 -27.99
CA ASN A 24 7.32 -16.85 -27.48
C ASN A 24 5.80 -16.69 -27.34
N ILE A 25 5.35 -16.50 -26.10
CA ILE A 25 3.95 -16.30 -25.69
C ILE A 25 3.75 -14.95 -25.01
N ASN A 26 4.66 -13.99 -25.23
CA ASN A 26 4.49 -12.62 -24.73
C ASN A 26 3.17 -12.00 -25.17
N ASP A 27 2.67 -11.11 -24.33
CA ASP A 27 1.50 -10.26 -24.57
C ASP A 27 0.22 -11.05 -24.84
N ASN A 28 0.09 -12.17 -24.12
CA ASN A 28 -1.14 -12.94 -24.03
C ASN A 28 -1.75 -12.82 -22.62
N ARG A 29 -3.05 -13.10 -22.52
CA ARG A 29 -3.82 -13.04 -21.28
C ARG A 29 -3.83 -14.37 -20.53
N LEU A 30 -2.72 -15.11 -20.58
CA LEU A 30 -2.60 -16.47 -20.05
C LEU A 30 -2.85 -16.56 -18.54
N GLU A 31 -4.04 -16.99 -18.15
CA GLU A 31 -4.41 -17.11 -16.74
C GLU A 31 -3.90 -18.42 -16.14
N TYR A 32 -3.85 -19.48 -16.96
CA TYR A 32 -3.50 -20.81 -16.51
C TYR A 32 -2.83 -21.62 -17.63
N ILE A 33 -1.78 -22.36 -17.27
CA ILE A 33 -1.17 -23.39 -18.11
C ILE A 33 -1.42 -24.73 -17.45
N LYS A 34 -2.16 -25.62 -18.14
CA LYS A 34 -2.41 -26.97 -17.64
C LYS A 34 -1.07 -27.72 -17.46
N PRO A 35 -0.92 -28.54 -16.41
CA PRO A 35 0.20 -29.48 -16.32
C PRO A 35 0.31 -30.29 -17.61
N ASN A 36 1.54 -30.63 -18.01
CA ASN A 36 1.83 -31.38 -19.23
C ASN A 36 1.52 -30.69 -20.57
N THR A 37 1.13 -29.41 -20.58
CA THR A 37 0.93 -28.64 -21.84
C THR A 37 2.13 -28.74 -22.78
N PHE A 38 3.35 -28.69 -22.23
CA PHE A 38 4.59 -28.78 -23.00
C PHE A 38 5.12 -30.20 -23.16
N ASN A 39 4.40 -31.26 -22.77
CA ASN A 39 4.97 -32.61 -22.74
C ASN A 39 5.39 -33.10 -24.15
N SER A 40 4.58 -32.83 -25.17
CA SER A 40 4.83 -33.23 -26.55
C SER A 40 5.95 -32.46 -27.26
N THR A 41 6.36 -31.29 -26.77
CA THR A 41 7.47 -30.51 -27.33
C THR A 41 8.79 -30.94 -26.71
N ILE A 42 9.39 -32.00 -27.24
CA ILE A 42 10.60 -32.63 -26.68
C ILE A 42 11.82 -31.70 -26.75
N ASN A 43 11.94 -30.91 -27.82
CA ASN A 43 13.09 -30.04 -28.07
C ASN A 43 12.93 -28.60 -27.56
N LEU A 44 11.82 -28.28 -26.90
CA LEU A 44 11.55 -26.92 -26.42
C LEU A 44 12.50 -26.58 -25.26
N LYS A 45 13.37 -25.59 -25.48
CA LYS A 45 14.40 -25.14 -24.52
C LYS A 45 14.19 -23.71 -24.05
N GLU A 46 13.64 -22.85 -24.91
CA GLU A 46 13.46 -21.43 -24.62
C GLU A 46 11.97 -21.05 -24.58
N LEU A 47 11.52 -20.44 -23.49
CA LEU A 47 10.18 -19.88 -23.34
C LEU A 47 10.25 -18.39 -22.96
N ALA A 48 9.53 -17.54 -23.68
CA ALA A 48 9.37 -16.14 -23.30
C ALA A 48 7.90 -15.84 -22.98
N SER A 49 7.66 -15.21 -21.83
CA SER A 49 6.35 -14.83 -21.32
C SER A 49 6.36 -13.47 -20.63
N THR A 50 5.31 -12.67 -20.82
CA THR A 50 5.10 -11.41 -20.06
C THR A 50 4.70 -11.69 -18.60
N ARG A 51 4.32 -12.92 -18.27
CA ARG A 51 3.85 -13.35 -16.93
C ARG A 51 4.99 -14.04 -16.17
N PRO A 52 5.57 -13.42 -15.13
CA PRO A 52 6.79 -13.91 -14.48
C PRO A 52 6.64 -15.26 -13.79
N TYR A 53 5.50 -15.49 -13.11
CA TYR A 53 5.22 -16.74 -12.40
C TYR A 53 5.14 -17.96 -13.32
N LEU A 54 4.98 -17.78 -14.65
CA LEU A 54 5.02 -18.90 -15.59
C LEU A 54 6.41 -19.54 -15.65
N CYS A 55 7.47 -18.76 -15.49
CA CYS A 55 8.84 -19.29 -15.44
C CYS A 55 9.13 -20.12 -14.18
N CYS A 56 8.27 -20.07 -13.17
CA CYS A 56 8.35 -20.89 -11.97
C CYS A 56 7.73 -22.29 -12.14
N ILE A 57 6.78 -22.45 -13.07
CA ILE A 57 5.96 -23.67 -13.23
C ILE A 57 6.29 -24.46 -14.49
N VAL A 58 7.20 -23.97 -15.32
CA VAL A 58 7.65 -24.66 -16.53
C VAL A 58 8.44 -25.92 -16.21
N PRO A 59 8.34 -26.97 -17.02
CA PRO A 59 9.10 -28.20 -16.80
C PRO A 59 10.60 -27.97 -16.98
N ALA A 60 11.42 -28.72 -16.22
CA ALA A 60 12.88 -28.60 -16.18
C ALA A 60 13.60 -28.71 -17.55
N LYS A 61 12.94 -29.27 -18.57
CA LYS A 61 13.48 -29.30 -19.94
C LYS A 61 13.59 -27.93 -20.59
N ILE A 62 12.80 -26.95 -20.13
CA ILE A 62 12.89 -25.56 -20.58
C ILE A 62 14.04 -24.91 -19.79
N THR A 63 15.23 -24.94 -20.38
CA THR A 63 16.47 -24.46 -19.74
C THR A 63 16.57 -22.94 -19.66
N THR A 64 15.79 -22.22 -20.48
CA THR A 64 15.82 -20.76 -20.53
C THR A 64 14.39 -20.23 -20.53
N CYS A 65 14.04 -19.47 -19.50
CA CYS A 65 12.76 -18.79 -19.42
C CYS A 65 12.98 -17.29 -19.22
N SER A 66 12.24 -16.47 -19.96
CA SER A 66 12.27 -15.01 -19.85
C SER A 66 10.91 -14.48 -19.38
N PRO A 67 10.86 -13.65 -18.32
CA PRO A 67 12.00 -13.10 -17.56
C PRO A 67 12.71 -14.17 -16.71
N VAL A 68 14.04 -14.07 -16.60
CA VAL A 68 14.84 -14.98 -15.78
C VAL A 68 14.46 -14.76 -14.32
N PRO A 69 14.06 -15.81 -13.58
CA PRO A 69 13.92 -15.67 -12.14
C PRO A 69 15.31 -15.45 -11.53
N ASP A 70 15.56 -14.27 -10.95
CA ASP A 70 16.68 -14.04 -10.03
C ASP A 70 16.51 -14.86 -8.72
N LEU A 71 17.57 -14.93 -7.89
CA LEU A 71 17.55 -15.68 -6.63
C LEU A 71 16.45 -15.23 -5.65
N ASP A 72 16.10 -13.94 -5.66
CA ASP A 72 15.02 -13.38 -4.82
C ASP A 72 13.62 -13.63 -5.43
N SER A 73 13.53 -13.85 -6.74
CA SER A 73 12.30 -14.24 -7.41
C SER A 73 12.05 -15.74 -7.36
N ALA A 74 13.08 -16.56 -7.12
CA ALA A 74 12.89 -17.99 -6.84
C ALA A 74 12.06 -18.19 -5.56
N SER A 75 12.35 -17.45 -4.48
CA SER A 75 11.50 -17.46 -3.29
C SER A 75 10.13 -16.82 -3.52
N SER A 76 10.00 -15.91 -4.51
CA SER A 76 8.69 -15.41 -4.97
C SER A 76 7.88 -16.42 -5.78
N CYS A 77 8.51 -17.46 -6.34
CA CYS A 77 7.79 -18.59 -6.94
C CYS A 77 7.07 -19.43 -5.88
N GLU A 78 7.68 -19.50 -4.70
CA GLU A 78 7.22 -20.34 -3.60
C GLU A 78 6.22 -19.58 -2.71
N ASN A 79 6.47 -18.29 -2.44
CA ASN A 79 5.79 -17.55 -1.38
C ASN A 79 5.34 -16.14 -1.82
N ILE A 80 4.30 -15.60 -1.17
CA ILE A 80 3.86 -14.21 -1.37
C ILE A 80 4.92 -13.26 -0.79
N LEU A 81 5.38 -13.55 0.44
CA LEU A 81 6.41 -12.81 1.14
C LEU A 81 7.76 -13.50 0.91
N VAL A 82 8.62 -12.82 0.15
CA VAL A 82 9.89 -13.35 -0.36
C VAL A 82 10.87 -13.75 0.75
N HIS A 83 10.92 -12.97 1.84
CA HIS A 83 11.89 -13.16 2.92
C HIS A 83 11.25 -13.45 4.26
N THR A 84 11.89 -14.30 5.06
CA THR A 84 11.51 -14.60 6.45
C THR A 84 11.40 -13.33 7.30
N SER A 85 12.26 -12.34 7.07
CA SER A 85 12.20 -11.04 7.75
C SER A 85 10.89 -10.30 7.47
N LEU A 86 10.38 -10.37 6.23
CA LEU A 86 9.08 -9.78 5.87
C LEU A 86 7.94 -10.57 6.52
N LYS A 87 8.00 -11.91 6.49
CA LYS A 87 7.02 -12.79 7.14
C LYS A 87 6.87 -12.45 8.63
N LEU A 88 7.99 -12.32 9.35
CA LEU A 88 7.98 -11.97 10.77
C LEU A 88 7.46 -10.54 11.00
N SER A 89 7.94 -9.58 10.20
CA SER A 89 7.58 -8.17 10.36
C SER A 89 6.09 -7.93 10.13
N VAL A 90 5.48 -8.59 9.14
CA VAL A 90 4.03 -8.51 8.87
C VAL A 90 3.22 -8.83 10.11
N TRP A 91 3.51 -9.95 10.78
CA TRP A 91 2.77 -10.35 11.98
C TRP A 91 2.99 -9.40 13.15
N ILE A 92 4.23 -8.97 13.39
CA ILE A 92 4.55 -8.04 14.48
C ILE A 92 3.81 -6.71 14.28
N MET A 93 3.93 -6.09 13.10
CA MET A 93 3.29 -4.79 12.82
C MET A 93 1.78 -4.91 12.75
N ALA A 94 1.25 -5.98 12.16
CA ALA A 94 -0.19 -6.23 12.09
C ALA A 94 -0.81 -6.28 13.49
N ILE A 95 -0.26 -7.12 14.38
CA ILE A 95 -0.79 -7.29 15.75
C ILE A 95 -0.64 -6.00 16.55
N ALA A 96 0.53 -5.37 16.50
CA ALA A 96 0.79 -4.12 17.21
C ALA A 96 -0.15 -2.99 16.77
N ALA A 97 -0.29 -2.78 15.45
CA ALA A 97 -1.18 -1.76 14.91
C ALA A 97 -2.66 -2.09 15.19
N PHE A 98 -3.08 -3.34 15.06
CA PHE A 98 -4.47 -3.75 15.28
C PHE A 98 -4.89 -3.50 16.74
N ILE A 99 -4.11 -4.01 17.70
CA ILE A 99 -4.41 -3.86 19.13
C ILE A 99 -4.26 -2.40 19.55
N GLY A 100 -3.15 -1.75 19.20
CA GLY A 100 -2.87 -0.38 19.60
C GLY A 100 -3.94 0.60 19.14
N ASN A 101 -4.37 0.52 17.89
CA ASN A 101 -5.37 1.46 17.35
C ASN A 101 -6.78 1.19 17.88
N ILE A 102 -7.16 -0.07 18.16
CA ILE A 102 -8.41 -0.37 18.87
C ILE A 102 -8.38 0.25 20.28
N LEU A 103 -7.29 0.07 21.03
CA LEU A 103 -7.14 0.63 22.37
C LEU A 103 -7.22 2.15 22.37
N VAL A 104 -6.66 2.84 21.37
CA VAL A 104 -6.77 4.29 21.22
C VAL A 104 -8.23 4.71 21.10
N ILE A 105 -9.00 4.05 20.22
CA ILE A 105 -10.42 4.35 19.99
C ILE A 105 -11.25 4.11 21.26
N VAL A 106 -11.05 2.97 21.94
CA VAL A 106 -11.75 2.63 23.18
C VAL A 106 -11.41 3.60 24.30
N THR A 107 -10.13 3.91 24.50
CA THR A 107 -9.65 4.80 25.55
C THR A 107 -10.18 6.21 25.37
N ASN A 108 -10.18 6.73 24.13
CA ASN A 108 -10.70 8.07 23.85
C ASN A 108 -12.21 8.16 24.13
N ARG A 109 -13.00 7.13 23.80
CA ARG A 109 -14.44 7.07 24.10
C ARG A 109 -14.74 6.97 25.59
N SER A 110 -13.93 6.22 26.35
CA SER A 110 -14.16 5.98 27.77
C SER A 110 -13.73 7.17 28.64
N ASN A 111 -12.63 7.84 28.29
CA ASN A 111 -12.00 8.81 29.17
C ASN A 111 -12.54 10.24 28.99
N LYS A 112 -13.75 10.49 29.52
CA LYS A 112 -14.43 11.80 29.48
C LYS A 112 -13.69 12.93 30.22
N MET A 113 -12.63 12.62 30.97
CA MET A 113 -11.82 13.61 31.71
C MET A 113 -10.62 14.15 30.91
N LYS A 114 -10.39 13.71 29.66
CA LYS A 114 -9.31 14.23 28.80
C LYS A 114 -9.51 15.73 28.52
N LYS A 115 -8.48 16.55 28.78
CA LYS A 115 -8.45 18.01 28.48
C LYS A 115 -8.22 18.32 26.99
N THR A 116 -8.34 17.34 26.11
CA THR A 116 -8.12 17.48 24.66
C THR A 116 -9.37 18.01 23.99
N SER A 117 -9.22 18.82 22.93
CA SER A 117 -10.40 19.35 22.23
C SER A 117 -11.12 18.25 21.46
N LYS A 118 -12.46 18.31 21.40
CA LYS A 118 -13.29 17.32 20.70
C LYS A 118 -12.96 17.19 19.20
N SER A 119 -12.49 18.27 18.55
CA SER A 119 -12.07 18.19 17.14
C SER A 119 -10.82 17.34 17.00
N THR A 120 -9.84 17.53 17.88
CA THR A 120 -8.58 16.79 17.91
C THR A 120 -8.80 15.31 18.20
N GLU A 121 -9.67 14.99 19.16
CA GLU A 121 -10.04 13.60 19.47
C GLU A 121 -10.67 12.91 18.25
N LEU A 122 -11.53 13.61 17.50
CA LEU A 122 -12.16 13.08 16.31
C LEU A 122 -11.13 12.76 15.20
N VAL A 123 -10.12 13.61 15.01
CA VAL A 123 -9.06 13.36 14.03
C VAL A 123 -8.16 12.20 14.46
N PHE A 124 -7.77 12.10 15.74
CA PHE A 124 -6.99 10.95 16.24
C PHE A 124 -7.76 9.64 16.13
N ASN A 125 -9.07 9.63 16.42
CA ASN A 125 -9.90 8.45 16.22
C ASN A 125 -10.00 8.06 14.74
N SER A 126 -10.04 9.05 13.84
CA SER A 126 -10.04 8.80 12.39
C SER A 126 -8.69 8.27 11.90
N LEU A 127 -7.58 8.74 12.47
CA LEU A 127 -6.23 8.21 12.17
C LEU A 127 -6.08 6.77 12.68
N ALA A 128 -6.53 6.49 13.90
CA ALA A 128 -6.55 5.12 14.43
C ALA A 128 -7.43 4.19 13.59
N LEU A 129 -8.56 4.67 13.06
CA LEU A 129 -9.37 3.89 12.10
C LEU A 129 -8.59 3.61 10.81
N SER A 130 -7.87 4.59 10.28
CA SER A 130 -7.02 4.42 9.08
C SER A 130 -5.94 3.37 9.32
N ASP A 131 -5.20 3.48 10.42
CA ASP A 131 -4.13 2.56 10.81
C ASP A 131 -4.66 1.14 11.07
N PHE A 132 -5.87 1.02 11.61
CA PHE A 132 -6.56 -0.26 11.73
C PHE A 132 -6.83 -0.91 10.36
N LEU A 133 -7.23 -0.14 9.35
CA LEU A 133 -7.38 -0.66 7.98
C LEU A 133 -6.05 -1.18 7.40
N MET A 134 -4.92 -0.49 7.68
CA MET A 134 -3.58 -0.98 7.29
C MET A 134 -3.25 -2.30 7.99
N SER A 135 -3.55 -2.42 9.28
CA SER A 135 -3.32 -3.66 10.02
C SER A 135 -4.16 -4.82 9.46
N THR A 136 -5.40 -4.55 9.06
CA THR A 136 -6.27 -5.54 8.42
C THR A 136 -5.72 -5.98 7.07
N TYR A 137 -5.19 -5.05 6.28
CA TYR A 137 -4.46 -5.37 5.05
C TYR A 137 -3.27 -6.31 5.32
N LEU A 138 -2.43 -6.01 6.31
CA LEU A 138 -1.29 -6.87 6.65
C LEU A 138 -1.71 -8.27 7.10
N ILE A 139 -2.79 -8.38 7.87
CA ILE A 139 -3.34 -9.69 8.28
C ILE A 139 -3.77 -10.49 7.04
N ILE A 140 -4.43 -9.86 6.07
CA ILE A 140 -4.83 -10.53 4.82
C ILE A 140 -3.59 -11.06 4.08
N ILE A 141 -2.54 -10.25 3.95
CA ILE A 141 -1.29 -10.68 3.30
C ILE A 141 -0.62 -11.82 4.09
N GLY A 142 -0.50 -11.69 5.41
CA GLY A 142 0.14 -12.70 6.27
C GLY A 142 -0.61 -14.04 6.28
N VAL A 143 -1.94 -14.03 6.30
CA VAL A 143 -2.75 -15.26 6.21
C VAL A 143 -2.59 -15.92 4.86
N ASN A 144 -2.63 -15.17 3.76
CA ASN A 144 -2.54 -15.76 2.43
C ASN A 144 -1.12 -16.22 2.08
N ASP A 145 -0.09 -15.58 2.65
CA ASP A 145 1.28 -16.09 2.56
C ASP A 145 1.38 -17.51 3.15
N GLN A 146 0.70 -17.77 4.27
CA GLN A 146 0.65 -19.12 4.87
C GLN A 146 -0.16 -20.11 4.02
N ILE A 147 -1.29 -19.68 3.43
CA ILE A 147 -2.14 -20.54 2.57
C ILE A 147 -1.38 -20.99 1.33
N TYR A 148 -0.64 -20.07 0.70
CA TYR A 148 0.08 -20.32 -0.54
C TYR A 148 1.56 -20.67 -0.34
N ASN A 149 1.97 -20.98 0.89
CA ASN A 149 3.35 -21.30 1.24
C ASN A 149 3.89 -22.47 0.39
N ASP A 150 5.04 -22.24 -0.25
CA ASP A 150 5.76 -23.16 -1.17
C ASP A 150 4.99 -23.57 -2.44
N ARG A 151 3.92 -22.86 -2.79
CA ARG A 151 3.08 -23.17 -3.96
C ARG A 151 2.55 -21.94 -4.68
N TYR A 152 2.99 -20.74 -4.32
CA TYR A 152 2.40 -19.50 -4.80
C TYR A 152 2.30 -19.41 -6.33
N ALA A 153 3.35 -19.74 -7.09
CA ALA A 153 3.35 -19.59 -8.54
C ALA A 153 2.25 -20.39 -9.25
N GLN A 154 1.84 -21.54 -8.69
CA GLN A 154 0.75 -22.35 -9.24
C GLN A 154 -0.62 -21.70 -9.05
N TYR A 155 -0.77 -20.92 -7.97
CA TYR A 155 -2.01 -20.29 -7.54
C TYR A 155 -1.98 -18.75 -7.69
N ALA A 156 -0.99 -18.20 -8.39
CA ALA A 156 -0.77 -16.76 -8.46
C ALA A 156 -2.00 -16.01 -9.01
N GLU A 157 -2.58 -16.47 -10.12
CA GLU A 157 -3.78 -15.84 -10.68
C GLU A 157 -5.02 -16.09 -9.83
N GLU A 158 -5.12 -17.22 -9.14
CA GLU A 158 -6.20 -17.49 -8.19
C GLU A 158 -6.17 -16.48 -7.03
N TRP A 159 -5.00 -16.28 -6.42
CA TRP A 159 -4.79 -15.29 -5.37
C TRP A 159 -5.11 -13.89 -5.87
N LEU A 160 -4.55 -13.51 -7.02
CA LEU A 160 -4.62 -12.14 -7.52
C LEU A 160 -6.00 -11.77 -8.09
N LYS A 161 -6.85 -12.75 -8.44
CA LYS A 161 -8.27 -12.52 -8.77
C LYS A 161 -9.20 -12.66 -7.56
N SER A 162 -8.69 -13.15 -6.44
CA SER A 162 -9.50 -13.43 -5.25
C SER A 162 -10.13 -12.14 -4.68
N PRO A 163 -11.32 -12.24 -4.05
CA PRO A 163 -11.89 -11.14 -3.30
C PRO A 163 -10.96 -10.60 -2.21
N ALA A 164 -10.14 -11.46 -1.60
CA ALA A 164 -9.19 -11.07 -0.57
C ALA A 164 -8.13 -10.09 -1.11
N CYS A 165 -7.59 -10.31 -2.30
CA CYS A 165 -6.64 -9.39 -2.92
C CYS A 165 -7.28 -8.06 -3.35
N ILE A 166 -8.52 -8.11 -3.86
CA ILE A 166 -9.31 -6.91 -4.20
C ILE A 166 -9.56 -6.06 -2.94
N ILE A 167 -10.01 -6.69 -1.84
CA ILE A 167 -10.22 -6.03 -0.55
C ILE A 167 -8.89 -5.49 0.00
N ALA A 168 -7.81 -6.27 -0.07
CA ALA A 168 -6.48 -5.83 0.35
C ALA A 168 -6.04 -4.57 -0.40
N SER A 169 -6.26 -4.51 -1.73
CA SER A 169 -5.92 -3.36 -2.57
C SER A 169 -6.72 -2.10 -2.19
N PHE A 170 -8.00 -2.27 -1.86
CA PHE A 170 -8.83 -1.18 -1.34
C PHE A 170 -8.34 -0.68 0.02
N LEU A 171 -8.02 -1.60 0.94
CA LEU A 171 -7.61 -1.29 2.30
C LEU A 171 -6.28 -0.54 2.35
N ILE A 172 -5.24 -1.04 1.66
CA ILE A 172 -3.93 -0.38 1.62
C ILE A 172 -4.03 1.02 1.03
N SER A 173 -4.74 1.17 -0.10
CA SER A 173 -4.84 2.44 -0.82
C SER A 173 -5.68 3.47 -0.05
N THR A 174 -6.77 3.04 0.58
CA THR A 174 -7.61 3.94 1.40
C THR A 174 -6.89 4.34 2.68
N SER A 175 -6.29 3.38 3.38
CA SER A 175 -5.59 3.63 4.65
C SER A 175 -4.41 4.58 4.47
N SER A 176 -3.59 4.38 3.44
CA SER A 176 -2.45 5.25 3.16
C SER A 176 -2.87 6.68 2.84
N MET A 177 -3.84 6.85 1.93
CA MET A 177 -4.33 8.17 1.54
C MET A 177 -4.99 8.91 2.72
N MET A 178 -5.81 8.20 3.50
CA MET A 178 -6.47 8.78 4.67
C MET A 178 -5.46 9.15 5.76
N SER A 179 -4.37 8.39 5.95
CA SER A 179 -3.32 8.73 6.93
C SER A 179 -2.68 10.09 6.61
N VAL A 180 -2.29 10.32 5.34
CA VAL A 180 -1.71 11.60 4.91
C VAL A 180 -2.71 12.75 5.07
N ILE A 181 -3.98 12.54 4.71
CA ILE A 181 -5.04 13.52 4.93
C ILE A 181 -5.23 13.81 6.42
N MET A 182 -5.16 12.80 7.29
CA MET A 182 -5.24 13.00 8.74
C MET A 182 -4.07 13.83 9.25
N MET A 183 -2.84 13.58 8.80
CA MET A 183 -1.67 14.35 9.19
C MET A 183 -1.78 15.83 8.80
N LEU A 184 -2.34 16.11 7.62
CA LEU A 184 -2.67 17.46 7.20
C LEU A 184 -3.74 18.10 8.11
N LEU A 185 -4.84 17.39 8.39
CA LEU A 185 -5.92 17.89 9.25
C LEU A 185 -5.47 18.10 10.70
N ILE A 186 -4.62 17.22 11.24
CA ILE A 186 -3.98 17.40 12.55
C ILE A 186 -3.17 18.70 12.54
N SER A 187 -2.34 18.91 11.52
CA SER A 187 -1.50 20.10 11.39
C SER A 187 -2.34 21.38 11.31
N ILE A 188 -3.44 21.37 10.55
CA ILE A 188 -4.39 22.49 10.46
C ILE A 188 -5.07 22.76 11.81
N ASP A 189 -5.57 21.72 12.51
CA ASP A 189 -6.22 21.86 13.82
C ASP A 189 -5.25 22.46 14.86
N ARG A 190 -4.01 21.96 14.89
CA ARG A 190 -2.95 22.49 15.78
C ARG A 190 -2.59 23.94 15.48
N TYR A 191 -2.40 24.27 14.22
CA TYR A 191 -2.11 25.64 13.79
C TYR A 191 -3.26 26.57 14.16
N SER A 192 -4.50 26.16 13.87
CA SER A 192 -5.71 26.94 14.17
C SER A 192 -5.88 27.23 15.66
N ILE A 193 -5.61 26.25 16.53
CA ILE A 193 -5.69 26.44 17.99
C ILE A 193 -4.58 27.37 18.50
N THR A 194 -3.40 27.33 17.88
CA THR A 194 -2.25 28.16 18.27
C THR A 194 -2.46 29.62 17.88
N VAL A 195 -2.95 29.88 16.66
CA VAL A 195 -3.14 31.24 16.14
C VAL A 195 -4.46 31.87 16.60
N ASN A 196 -5.54 31.08 16.68
CA ASN A 196 -6.88 31.56 17.01
C ASN A 196 -7.46 30.88 18.27
N PRO A 197 -6.91 31.16 19.46
CA PRO A 197 -7.31 30.49 20.70
C PRO A 197 -8.79 30.74 21.07
N PHE A 198 -9.36 31.88 20.66
CA PHE A 198 -10.73 32.29 21.00
C PHE A 198 -11.82 31.76 20.06
N THR A 199 -11.47 31.03 18.99
CA THR A 199 -12.50 30.43 18.13
C THR A 199 -13.33 29.42 18.92
N ALA A 200 -14.65 29.53 18.85
CA ALA A 200 -15.55 28.66 19.59
C ALA A 200 -15.36 27.18 19.23
N SER A 201 -15.20 26.33 20.25
CA SER A 201 -14.86 24.91 20.05
C SER A 201 -15.89 24.13 19.24
N HIS A 202 -17.17 24.51 19.30
CA HIS A 202 -18.24 23.84 18.55
C HIS A 202 -18.14 24.12 17.04
N VAL A 203 -17.70 25.32 16.63
CA VAL A 203 -17.50 25.68 15.22
C VAL A 203 -16.37 24.84 14.62
N ARG A 204 -15.24 24.72 15.32
CA ARG A 204 -14.11 23.88 14.89
C ARG A 204 -14.54 22.42 14.75
N PHE A 205 -15.23 21.88 15.75
CA PHE A 205 -15.73 20.50 15.71
C PHE A 205 -16.65 20.25 14.50
N LYS A 206 -17.59 21.15 14.21
CA LYS A 206 -18.47 21.04 13.03
C LYS A 206 -17.67 21.02 11.73
N ARG A 207 -16.70 21.93 11.58
CA ARG A 207 -15.82 21.99 10.39
C ARG A 207 -15.00 20.71 10.23
N THR A 208 -14.35 20.25 11.30
CA THR A 208 -13.56 19.01 11.29
C THR A 208 -14.43 17.80 10.95
N LYS A 209 -15.62 17.69 11.53
CA LYS A 209 -16.54 16.58 11.22
C LYS A 209 -16.94 16.55 9.74
N ILE A 210 -17.27 17.71 9.16
CA ILE A 210 -17.60 17.81 7.73
C ILE A 210 -16.38 17.44 6.87
N ALA A 211 -15.21 17.99 7.19
CA ALA A 211 -13.97 17.70 6.46
C ALA A 211 -13.61 16.21 6.48
N LEU A 212 -13.77 15.54 7.63
CA LEU A 212 -13.55 14.09 7.75
C LEU A 212 -14.55 13.29 6.93
N GLY A 213 -15.84 13.61 7.02
CA GLY A 213 -16.87 12.94 6.23
C GLY A 213 -16.59 13.04 4.73
N LEU A 214 -16.27 14.26 4.25
CA LEU A 214 -15.89 14.48 2.86
C LEU A 214 -14.60 13.75 2.48
N GLY A 215 -13.57 13.82 3.32
CA GLY A 215 -12.28 13.15 3.08
C GLY A 215 -12.42 11.64 2.92
N TRP A 216 -13.17 10.99 3.81
CA TRP A 216 -13.47 9.56 3.70
C TRP A 216 -14.29 9.24 2.45
N SER A 217 -15.37 9.98 2.19
CA SER A 217 -16.21 9.72 1.02
C SER A 217 -15.43 9.88 -0.29
N VAL A 218 -14.69 10.98 -0.46
CA VAL A 218 -13.91 11.25 -1.67
C VAL A 218 -12.81 10.20 -1.85
N THR A 219 -12.07 9.88 -0.79
CA THR A 219 -11.00 8.88 -0.86
C THR A 219 -11.53 7.50 -1.20
N CYS A 220 -12.58 7.05 -0.51
CA CYS A 220 -13.19 5.76 -0.80
C CYS A 220 -13.70 5.67 -2.23
N ILE A 221 -14.35 6.73 -2.76
CA ILE A 221 -14.80 6.75 -4.16
C ILE A 221 -13.60 6.70 -5.12
N TYR A 222 -12.60 7.55 -4.89
CA TYR A 222 -11.40 7.64 -5.74
C TYR A 222 -10.61 6.32 -5.79
N VAL A 223 -10.51 5.61 -4.66
CA VAL A 223 -9.85 4.31 -4.57
C VAL A 223 -10.73 3.18 -5.11
N ALA A 224 -12.04 3.21 -4.85
CA ALA A 224 -12.94 2.15 -5.27
C ALA A 224 -13.03 2.01 -6.80
N ILE A 225 -12.96 3.12 -7.56
CA ILE A 225 -13.08 3.09 -9.03
C ILE A 225 -12.09 2.11 -9.67
N PRO A 226 -10.76 2.28 -9.55
CA PRO A 226 -9.81 1.35 -10.17
C PRO A 226 -9.83 -0.05 -9.55
N VAL A 227 -10.15 -0.17 -8.26
CA VAL A 227 -10.24 -1.47 -7.58
C VAL A 227 -11.41 -2.29 -8.11
N ILE A 228 -12.60 -1.69 -8.25
CA ILE A 228 -13.79 -2.34 -8.82
C ILE A 228 -13.54 -2.72 -10.28
N MET A 229 -12.90 -1.83 -11.05
CA MET A 229 -12.52 -2.12 -12.43
C MET A 229 -11.55 -3.30 -12.55
N SER A 230 -10.81 -3.64 -11.48
CA SER A 230 -9.88 -4.77 -11.46
C SER A 230 -10.54 -6.13 -11.18
N ILE A 231 -11.83 -6.15 -10.82
CA ILE A 231 -12.54 -7.38 -10.44
C ILE A 231 -12.60 -8.34 -11.63
N ASN A 232 -12.13 -9.57 -11.40
CA ASN A 232 -12.13 -10.65 -12.40
C ASN A 232 -11.42 -10.30 -13.72
N GLN A 233 -10.49 -9.34 -13.69
CA GLN A 233 -9.71 -8.94 -14.86
C GLN A 233 -8.40 -9.74 -14.96
N PRO A 234 -7.85 -9.92 -16.17
CA PRO A 234 -6.49 -10.43 -16.36
C PRO A 234 -5.45 -9.44 -15.81
N ALA A 235 -4.21 -9.90 -15.61
CA ALA A 235 -3.15 -9.14 -14.97
C ALA A 235 -2.83 -7.77 -15.61
N ASP A 236 -2.95 -7.62 -16.92
CA ASP A 236 -2.75 -6.38 -17.66
C ASP A 236 -3.82 -5.32 -17.36
N LEU A 237 -5.02 -5.75 -16.94
CA LEU A 237 -6.20 -4.92 -16.71
C LEU A 237 -6.59 -4.82 -15.24
N ARG A 238 -5.64 -4.99 -14.32
CA ARG A 238 -5.84 -4.77 -12.88
C ARG A 238 -4.86 -3.77 -12.30
N LEU A 239 -5.28 -3.05 -11.25
CA LEU A 239 -4.51 -1.98 -10.61
C LEU A 239 -3.12 -2.43 -10.10
N TYR A 240 -3.04 -3.63 -9.57
CA TYR A 240 -1.84 -4.20 -8.95
C TYR A 240 -1.04 -5.12 -9.89
N GLN A 241 -1.29 -5.09 -11.20
CA GLN A 241 -0.61 -5.88 -12.24
C GLN A 241 -0.04 -7.23 -11.81
N PHE A 242 1.21 -7.38 -11.39
CA PHE A 242 1.79 -8.66 -10.90
C PHE A 242 2.23 -8.60 -9.42
N SER A 243 1.89 -7.53 -8.70
CA SER A 243 2.21 -7.36 -7.29
C SER A 243 1.44 -8.38 -6.42
N PHE A 244 2.16 -9.37 -5.91
CA PHE A 244 1.66 -10.40 -4.98
C PHE A 244 1.05 -9.82 -3.70
N ILE A 245 1.43 -8.60 -3.31
CA ILE A 245 0.90 -7.89 -2.14
C ILE A 245 -0.29 -6.97 -2.44
N CYS A 246 -0.88 -7.08 -3.62
CA CYS A 246 -2.09 -6.35 -4.05
C CYS A 246 -1.96 -4.81 -4.04
N SER A 247 -0.72 -4.30 -4.09
CA SER A 247 -0.41 -2.87 -4.12
C SER A 247 -0.45 -2.31 -5.55
N PRO A 248 -0.93 -1.06 -5.75
CA PRO A 248 -0.93 -0.41 -7.05
C PRO A 248 0.45 -0.41 -7.71
N SER A 249 0.54 -0.99 -8.91
CA SER A 249 1.82 -1.18 -9.61
C SER A 249 1.70 -1.26 -11.13
N ASN A 250 0.48 -1.22 -11.68
CA ASN A 250 0.27 -1.30 -13.12
C ASN A 250 0.62 0.02 -13.81
N LEU A 251 1.85 0.11 -14.33
CA LEU A 251 2.30 1.23 -15.17
C LEU A 251 2.13 0.96 -16.67
N SER A 252 1.86 -0.29 -17.07
CA SER A 252 1.69 -0.67 -18.47
C SER A 252 0.35 -0.18 -19.04
N HIS A 253 -0.71 -0.16 -18.23
CA HIS A 253 -2.03 0.30 -18.64
C HIS A 253 -2.23 1.79 -18.31
N ARG A 254 -2.54 2.60 -19.32
CA ARG A 254 -2.59 4.08 -19.21
C ARG A 254 -3.47 4.60 -18.08
N PHE A 255 -4.65 4.00 -17.88
CA PHE A 255 -5.58 4.42 -16.82
C PHE A 255 -4.98 4.17 -15.42
N TYR A 256 -4.44 2.97 -15.17
CA TYR A 256 -3.86 2.62 -13.88
C TYR A 256 -2.56 3.35 -13.60
N ALA A 257 -1.75 3.57 -14.64
CA ALA A 257 -0.55 4.39 -14.56
C ALA A 257 -0.91 5.83 -14.15
N THR A 258 -1.88 6.44 -14.82
CA THR A 258 -2.34 7.80 -14.52
C THR A 258 -2.91 7.90 -13.12
N TRP A 259 -3.71 6.92 -12.69
CA TRP A 259 -4.26 6.87 -11.34
C TRP A 259 -3.16 6.72 -10.27
N THR A 260 -2.17 5.84 -10.51
CA THR A 260 -1.05 5.61 -9.57
C THR A 260 -0.19 6.88 -9.46
N LEU A 261 0.06 7.56 -10.58
CA LEU A 261 0.73 8.86 -10.62
C LEU A 261 -0.04 9.92 -9.84
N SER A 262 -1.34 10.09 -10.08
CA SER A 262 -2.15 11.06 -9.35
C SER A 262 -2.22 10.71 -7.85
N PHE A 263 -2.30 9.43 -7.50
CA PHE A 263 -2.28 8.96 -6.11
C PHE A 263 -0.99 9.39 -5.38
N VAL A 264 0.17 9.17 -6.00
CA VAL A 264 1.46 9.58 -5.43
C VAL A 264 1.60 11.11 -5.36
N LEU A 265 1.18 11.83 -6.41
CA LEU A 265 1.26 13.30 -6.47
C LEU A 265 0.36 13.97 -5.42
N ILE A 266 -0.87 13.50 -5.23
CA ILE A 266 -1.76 14.07 -4.21
C ILE A 266 -1.15 13.90 -2.82
N GLN A 267 -0.53 12.76 -2.53
CA GLN A 267 0.16 12.54 -1.26
C GLN A 267 1.37 13.46 -1.10
N LEU A 268 2.23 13.59 -2.12
CA LEU A 268 3.38 14.50 -2.10
C LEU A 268 2.96 15.95 -1.86
N ILE A 269 1.93 16.43 -2.55
CA ILE A 269 1.38 17.78 -2.36
C ILE A 269 0.85 17.94 -0.92
N SER A 270 0.12 16.94 -0.41
CA SER A 270 -0.39 16.96 0.96
C SER A 270 0.73 17.02 1.99
N TRP A 271 1.84 16.31 1.78
CA TRP A 271 3.04 16.39 2.62
C TRP A 271 3.71 17.76 2.58
N ILE A 272 3.84 18.36 1.39
CA ILE A 272 4.40 19.71 1.24
C ILE A 272 3.54 20.72 2.01
N ILE A 273 2.21 20.66 1.86
CA ILE A 273 1.29 21.54 2.58
C ILE A 273 1.42 21.32 4.10
N THR A 274 1.47 20.06 4.54
CA THR A 274 1.63 19.69 5.95
C THR A 274 2.94 20.28 6.51
N LEU A 275 4.04 20.15 5.79
CA LEU A 275 5.34 20.70 6.18
C LEU A 275 5.31 22.23 6.28
N VAL A 276 4.69 22.92 5.31
CA VAL A 276 4.53 24.38 5.34
C VAL A 276 3.71 24.81 6.57
N ILE A 277 2.55 24.19 6.82
CA ILE A 277 1.71 24.50 7.98
C ILE A 277 2.46 24.21 9.29
N TYR A 278 3.24 23.13 9.33
CA TYR A 278 4.03 22.79 10.50
C TYR A 278 5.15 23.80 10.79
N VAL A 279 5.85 24.27 9.76
CA VAL A 279 6.85 25.34 9.90
C VAL A 279 6.19 26.64 10.41
N LEU A 280 5.00 26.98 9.91
CA LEU A 280 4.23 28.12 10.42
C LEU A 280 3.83 27.92 11.89
N LEU A 281 3.36 26.73 12.27
CA LEU A 281 3.07 26.38 13.66
C LEU A 281 4.29 26.57 14.56
N LEU A 282 5.46 26.05 14.17
CA LEU A 282 6.69 26.20 14.95
C LEU A 282 7.11 27.66 15.12
N ARG A 283 6.97 28.48 14.07
CA ARG A 283 7.24 29.93 14.16
C ARG A 283 6.34 30.61 15.18
N GLU A 284 5.04 30.32 15.14
CA GLU A 284 4.07 30.91 16.07
C GLU A 284 4.26 30.44 17.51
N VAL A 285 4.54 29.16 17.73
CA VAL A 285 4.90 28.63 19.06
C VAL A 285 6.17 29.29 19.58
N SER A 286 7.18 29.47 18.73
CA SER A 286 8.46 30.10 19.11
C SER A 286 8.31 31.57 19.49
N LYS A 287 7.51 32.35 18.72
CA LYS A 287 7.17 33.74 19.06
C LYS A 287 6.45 33.81 20.41
N THR A 288 5.44 32.98 20.60
CA THR A 288 4.60 33.02 21.79
C THR A 288 5.33 32.57 23.06
N ARG A 289 6.28 31.63 22.95
CA ARG A 289 7.13 31.19 24.07
C ARG A 289 8.07 32.28 24.58
N ARG A 290 8.46 33.23 23.71
CA ARG A 290 9.30 34.37 24.08
C ARG A 290 8.53 35.48 24.79
N SER A 291 7.22 35.63 24.55
CA SER A 291 6.42 36.73 25.09
C SER A 291 5.79 36.43 26.46
N ILE A 292 5.29 35.21 26.72
CA ILE A 292 4.61 34.88 27.99
C ILE A 292 4.85 33.39 28.37
N ARG A 293 5.40 33.15 29.57
CA ARG A 293 5.72 31.80 30.08
C ARG A 293 4.64 31.32 31.06
N SER A 294 3.53 30.80 30.54
CA SER A 294 2.47 30.16 31.36
C SER A 294 2.50 28.63 31.28
N ASN A 295 2.01 27.94 32.32
CA ASN A 295 1.96 26.47 32.39
C ASN A 295 1.04 25.83 31.33
N ALA A 296 0.00 26.53 30.87
CA ALA A 296 -0.85 26.05 29.78
C ALA A 296 -0.13 26.12 28.41
N GLN A 297 0.72 27.13 28.23
CA GLN A 297 1.47 27.36 26.98
C GLN A 297 2.66 26.41 26.84
N SER A 298 3.36 26.09 27.94
CA SER A 298 4.45 25.11 27.94
C SER A 298 3.96 23.72 27.51
N ARG A 299 2.74 23.32 27.92
CA ARG A 299 2.10 22.08 27.50
C ARG A 299 1.78 22.06 26.00
N ASN A 300 1.31 23.17 25.42
CA ASN A 300 1.07 23.27 23.98
C ASN A 300 2.37 23.17 23.17
N GLY A 301 3.47 23.75 23.66
CA GLY A 301 4.79 23.61 23.07
C GLY A 301 5.33 22.18 23.10
N THR A 302 5.20 21.47 24.24
CA THR A 302 5.60 20.07 24.35
C THR A 302 4.77 19.15 23.44
N ILE A 303 3.47 19.43 23.29
CA ILE A 303 2.60 18.71 22.35
C ILE A 303 3.04 18.97 20.90
N ALA A 304 3.37 20.21 20.53
CA ALA A 304 3.85 20.54 19.18
C ALA A 304 5.18 19.83 18.84
N ILE A 305 6.07 19.64 19.82
CA ILE A 305 7.34 18.89 19.66
C ILE A 305 7.12 17.37 19.55
N ARG A 306 6.19 16.81 20.33
CA ARG A 306 5.82 15.39 20.16
C ARG A 306 5.22 15.12 18.78
N LEU A 307 4.45 16.08 18.25
CA LEU A 307 3.87 16.00 16.91
C LEU A 307 4.92 16.17 15.78
N SER A 308 6.07 16.85 16.00
CA SER A 308 7.17 16.82 15.01
C SER A 308 7.70 15.42 14.78
N LEU A 309 7.82 14.63 15.85
CA LEU A 309 8.39 13.29 15.74
C LEU A 309 7.48 12.42 14.85
N ILE A 310 6.15 12.49 15.05
CA ILE A 310 5.19 11.77 14.20
C ILE A 310 5.29 12.20 12.73
N LEU A 311 5.34 13.51 12.46
CA LEU A 311 5.43 14.03 11.09
C LEU A 311 6.71 13.61 10.37
N VAL A 312 7.84 13.62 11.08
CA VAL A 312 9.14 13.24 10.51
C VAL A 312 9.21 11.73 10.30
N THR A 313 8.77 10.91 11.25
CA THR A 313 8.76 9.45 11.08
C THR A 313 7.85 9.05 9.94
N ASP A 314 6.68 9.69 9.84
CA ASP A 314 5.70 9.36 8.81
C ASP A 314 6.17 9.79 7.41
N LEU A 315 6.73 10.99 7.26
CA LEU A 315 7.37 11.39 6.00
C LEU A 315 8.54 10.48 5.61
N ALA A 316 9.37 10.07 6.58
CA ALA A 316 10.52 9.19 6.33
C ALA A 316 10.08 7.79 5.85
N ALA A 317 9.00 7.25 6.40
CA ALA A 317 8.42 5.98 5.96
C ALA A 317 7.87 6.00 4.53
N TRP A 318 7.44 7.17 4.05
CA TRP A 318 6.95 7.36 2.68
C TRP A 318 8.08 7.55 1.66
N LEU A 319 9.29 7.93 2.09
CA LEU A 319 10.42 8.19 1.21
C LEU A 319 10.76 7.02 0.27
N PRO A 320 10.84 5.74 0.72
CA PRO A 320 11.10 4.62 -0.18
C PRO A 320 10.07 4.50 -1.30
N ILE A 321 8.79 4.73 -1.00
CA ILE A 321 7.71 4.66 -2.00
C ILE A 321 7.86 5.76 -3.05
N TYR A 322 8.23 6.98 -2.65
CA TYR A 322 8.48 8.05 -3.61
C TYR A 322 9.68 7.77 -4.50
N VAL A 323 10.76 7.22 -3.93
CA VAL A 323 11.94 6.82 -4.71
C VAL A 323 11.57 5.72 -5.72
N ILE A 324 10.88 4.67 -5.28
CA ILE A 324 10.45 3.56 -6.14
C ILE A 324 9.50 4.05 -7.24
N SER A 325 8.57 4.94 -6.90
CA SER A 325 7.64 5.53 -7.87
C SER A 325 8.38 6.35 -8.91
N ALA A 326 9.34 7.20 -8.50
CA ALA A 326 10.15 7.98 -9.43
C ALA A 326 11.00 7.10 -10.36
N LEU A 327 11.64 6.07 -9.82
CA LEU A 327 12.37 5.08 -10.62
C LEU A 327 11.46 4.33 -11.58
N GLY A 328 10.26 3.93 -11.14
CA GLY A 328 9.27 3.26 -11.98
C GLY A 328 8.79 4.11 -13.15
N ILE A 329 8.70 5.43 -12.97
CA ILE A 329 8.38 6.38 -14.04
C ILE A 329 9.53 6.48 -15.05
N ILE A 330 10.77 6.57 -14.56
CA ILE A 330 11.96 6.70 -15.42
C ILE A 330 12.20 5.42 -16.22
N GLN A 331 12.03 4.26 -15.59
CA GLN A 331 12.32 2.94 -16.16
C GLN A 331 11.12 2.31 -16.88
N GLY A 332 9.92 2.86 -16.71
CA GLY A 332 8.66 2.33 -17.28
C GLY A 332 8.14 1.05 -16.62
N SER A 333 8.80 0.56 -15.57
CA SER A 333 8.39 -0.63 -14.82
C SER A 333 8.79 -0.51 -13.34
N ILE A 334 7.99 -1.08 -12.45
CA ILE A 334 8.28 -1.10 -11.01
C ILE A 334 8.82 -2.46 -10.62
N ASN A 335 9.96 -2.48 -9.93
CA ASN A 335 10.44 -3.70 -9.29
C ASN A 335 9.53 -4.03 -8.09
N VAL A 336 8.67 -5.03 -8.28
CA VAL A 336 7.67 -5.48 -7.28
C VAL A 336 8.31 -6.03 -6.00
N PHE A 337 9.56 -6.51 -6.05
CA PHE A 337 10.30 -6.99 -4.88
C PHE A 337 10.71 -5.82 -3.99
N ILE A 338 11.30 -4.77 -4.57
CA ILE A 338 11.67 -3.56 -3.82
C ILE A 338 10.41 -2.86 -3.29
N LEU A 339 9.34 -2.85 -4.08
CA LEU A 339 8.03 -2.33 -3.65
C LEU A 339 7.51 -3.06 -2.41
N GLN A 340 7.69 -4.38 -2.34
CA GLN A 340 7.27 -5.17 -1.20
C GLN A 340 7.95 -4.74 0.10
N PHE A 341 9.27 -4.52 0.10
CA PHE A 341 9.96 -4.03 1.28
C PHE A 341 9.45 -2.66 1.75
N ALA A 342 9.24 -1.73 0.82
CA ALA A 342 8.72 -0.41 1.16
C ALA A 342 7.28 -0.47 1.72
N VAL A 343 6.40 -1.23 1.07
CA VAL A 343 4.99 -1.33 1.45
C VAL A 343 4.78 -2.13 2.73
N ILE A 344 5.55 -3.21 2.92
CA ILE A 344 5.38 -4.10 4.06
C ILE A 344 6.13 -3.63 5.30
N LEU A 345 7.30 -2.98 5.16
CA LEU A 345 8.10 -2.53 6.30
C LEU A 345 7.90 -1.06 6.62
N ALA A 346 8.08 -0.17 5.63
CA ALA A 346 8.19 1.26 5.91
C ALA A 346 6.83 1.87 6.28
N ILE A 347 5.82 1.68 5.43
CA ILE A 347 4.49 2.30 5.62
C ILE A 347 3.84 1.86 6.96
N PRO A 348 3.72 0.55 7.27
CA PRO A 348 2.93 0.11 8.42
C PRO A 348 3.62 0.34 9.77
N LEU A 349 4.93 0.64 9.76
CA LEU A 349 5.69 0.95 10.96
C LEU A 349 5.08 2.15 11.71
N ASN A 350 4.66 3.19 10.99
CA ASN A 350 4.00 4.33 11.63
C ASN A 350 2.67 3.93 12.24
N SER A 351 1.85 3.15 11.52
CA SER A 351 0.57 2.67 12.04
C SER A 351 0.71 1.86 13.33
N ALA A 352 1.83 1.14 13.48
CA ALA A 352 2.17 0.42 14.71
C ALA A 352 2.69 1.35 15.82
N ILE A 353 3.47 2.38 15.50
CA ILE A 353 4.09 3.29 16.48
C ILE A 353 3.09 4.35 16.98
N ASN A 354 2.20 4.82 16.11
CA ASN A 354 1.23 5.89 16.33
C ASN A 354 0.49 5.79 17.69
N PRO A 355 -0.12 4.64 18.07
CA PRO A 355 -0.78 4.46 19.37
C PRO A 355 0.06 4.77 20.60
N TYR A 356 1.39 4.63 20.51
CA TYR A 356 2.32 4.84 21.62
C TYR A 356 2.82 6.28 21.72
N ILE A 357 2.61 7.10 20.68
CA ILE A 357 2.97 8.52 20.68
C ILE A 357 1.79 9.41 21.12
N TYR A 358 0.55 9.01 20.85
CA TYR A 358 -0.69 9.71 21.25
C TYR A 358 -0.92 9.72 22.76
#